data_AF-A0A353NQ58-F1
#
_entry.id   AF-A0A353NQ58-F1
#
_cell.length_a   1.000
_cell.length_b   1.000
_cell.length_c   1.000
_cell.angle_alpha   90.00
_cell.angle_beta   90.00
_cell.angle_gamma   90.00
#
_symmetry.space_group_name_H-M   'P 1'
#
loop_
_entity.id
_entity.type
_entity.pdbx_description
1 polymer ?
#
loop_
_entity_poly.entity_id
_entity_poly.type
_entity_poly.pdbx_seq_one_letter_code
_entity_poly.pdbx_strand_id
1 'polypeptide(L)'
;GRSGTSVSASAVPSLPPPVFSQLKVNAETVLKLAAALQDKSRLFQRTGGVHNAALAQGEEIFIFQEDIGRHNTLDKIHGQCFLEEIPREDKMIIFS
;
A
#
# COMPACT_ATOMS: atom_id res chain seq x y z
N GLY A 1 41.89 30.73 -18.16
CA GLY A 1 40.76 31.02 -17.27
C GLY A 1 40.07 29.72 -16.91
N ARG A 2 39.96 29.40 -15.62
CA ARG A 2 39.18 28.25 -15.14
C ARG A 2 37.80 28.78 -14.73
N SER A 3 36.79 28.48 -15.52
CA SER A 3 35.40 28.79 -15.21
C SER A 3 34.90 27.74 -14.21
N GLY A 4 34.82 28.10 -12.93
CA GLY A 4 34.21 27.26 -11.90
C GLY A 4 32.69 27.41 -11.95
N THR A 5 31.98 26.36 -12.31
CA THR A 5 30.52 26.29 -12.18
C THR A 5 30.18 25.91 -10.74
N SER A 6 29.63 26.83 -9.95
CA SER A 6 29.08 26.49 -8.63
C SER A 6 27.68 25.90 -8.80
N VAL A 7 27.51 24.63 -8.44
CA VAL A 7 26.20 24.00 -8.31
C VAL A 7 25.69 24.26 -6.90
N SER A 8 24.66 25.09 -6.75
CA SER A 8 23.95 25.24 -5.49
C SER A 8 23.01 24.05 -5.31
N ALA A 9 23.22 23.24 -4.27
CA ALA A 9 22.25 22.23 -3.87
C ALA A 9 20.94 22.92 -3.48
N SER A 10 19.86 22.60 -4.19
CA SER A 10 18.51 23.04 -3.83
C SER A 10 18.17 22.52 -2.43
N ALA A 11 17.57 23.38 -1.61
CA ALA A 11 17.19 23.10 -0.24
C ALA A 11 16.47 21.75 -0.11
N VAL A 12 16.90 20.94 0.86
CA VAL A 12 16.25 19.67 1.22
C VAL A 12 14.79 19.97 1.58
N PRO A 13 13.79 19.32 0.97
CA PRO A 13 12.40 19.53 1.34
C PRO A 13 12.20 19.21 2.82
N SER A 14 11.51 20.07 3.56
CA SER A 14 11.12 19.79 4.95
C SER A 14 10.31 18.49 5.00
N LEU A 15 10.61 17.62 5.97
CA LEU A 15 9.88 16.36 6.14
C LEU A 15 8.38 16.62 6.32
N PRO A 16 7.50 15.75 5.78
CA PRO A 16 6.07 15.85 6.02
C PRO A 16 5.76 15.70 7.52
N PRO A 17 4.67 16.30 8.00
CA PRO A 17 4.25 16.15 9.38
C PRO A 17 3.95 14.67 9.70
N PRO A 18 4.20 14.22 10.94
CA PRO A 18 3.86 12.85 11.36
C PRO A 18 2.37 12.56 11.18
N VAL A 19 2.06 11.33 10.74
CA VAL A 19 0.69 10.83 10.65
C VAL A 19 0.33 10.11 11.95
N PHE A 20 -0.79 10.46 12.55
CA PHE A 20 -1.32 9.80 13.74
C PHE A 20 -2.61 9.04 13.39
N SER A 21 -2.73 7.80 13.86
CA SER A 21 -3.93 6.98 13.71
C SER A 21 -4.32 6.38 15.07
N GLN A 22 -5.63 6.27 15.31
CA GLN A 22 -6.19 5.59 16.49
C GLN A 22 -6.56 4.13 16.21
N LEU A 23 -6.32 3.64 14.99
CA LEU A 23 -6.66 2.29 14.58
C LEU A 23 -5.96 1.26 15.48
N LYS A 24 -6.75 0.37 16.08
CA LYS A 24 -6.26 -0.78 16.85
C LYS A 24 -6.72 -2.06 16.17
N VAL A 25 -5.81 -3.00 16.00
CA VAL A 25 -6.08 -4.27 15.31
C VAL A 25 -5.64 -5.42 16.20
N ASN A 26 -6.50 -6.43 16.37
CA ASN A 26 -6.15 -7.64 17.10
C ASN A 26 -5.24 -8.53 16.25
N ALA A 27 -4.30 -9.24 16.88
CA ALA A 27 -3.38 -10.13 16.17
C ALA A 27 -4.13 -11.22 15.37
N GLU A 28 -5.24 -11.74 15.91
CA GLU A 28 -6.08 -12.72 15.21
C GLU A 28 -6.65 -12.17 13.90
N THR A 29 -7.09 -10.91 13.90
CA THR A 29 -7.59 -10.22 12.70
C THR A 29 -6.51 -10.12 11.62
N VAL A 30 -5.27 -9.80 12.00
CA VAL A 30 -4.14 -9.77 11.07
C VAL A 30 -3.91 -11.15 10.43
N LEU A 31 -3.92 -12.21 11.24
CA LEU A 31 -3.72 -13.58 10.74
C LEU A 31 -4.85 -14.03 9.80
N LYS A 32 -6.11 -13.75 10.15
CA LYS A 32 -7.27 -14.05 9.30
C LYS A 32 -7.18 -13.34 7.97
N LEU A 33 -6.85 -12.05 7.98
CA LEU A 33 -6.73 -11.27 6.77
C LEU A 33 -5.56 -11.72 5.88
N ALA A 34 -4.43 -12.11 6.49
CA ALA A 34 -3.30 -12.68 5.76
C ALA A 34 -3.69 -13.99 5.05
N ALA A 35 -4.41 -14.88 5.75
CA ALA A 35 -4.95 -16.10 5.14
C ALA A 35 -5.93 -15.78 4.01
N ALA A 36 -6.84 -14.83 4.22
CA ALA A 36 -7.81 -14.41 3.20
C ALA A 36 -7.13 -13.77 1.96
N LEU A 37 -6.04 -13.02 2.16
CA LEU A 37 -5.24 -12.46 1.08
C LEU A 37 -4.58 -13.57 0.26
N GLN A 38 -4.04 -14.59 0.92
CA GLN A 38 -3.42 -15.74 0.29
C GLN A 38 -4.45 -16.57 -0.51
N ASP A 39 -5.63 -16.80 0.05
CA ASP A 39 -6.73 -17.54 -0.60
C ASP A 39 -7.25 -16.84 -1.85
N LYS A 40 -7.34 -15.50 -1.82
CA LYS A 40 -7.73 -14.69 -2.99
C LYS A 40 -6.67 -14.69 -4.08
N SER A 41 -5.40 -14.93 -3.74
CA SER A 41 -4.29 -14.86 -4.69
C SER A 41 -4.04 -16.15 -5.47
N ARG A 42 -5.08 -16.59 -6.18
CA ARG A 42 -5.02 -17.78 -7.04
C ARG A 42 -4.00 -17.63 -8.17
N LEU A 43 -3.72 -16.40 -8.62
CA LEU A 43 -2.73 -16.14 -9.67
C LEU A 43 -1.29 -16.27 -9.14
N PHE A 44 -1.01 -15.74 -7.94
CA PHE A 44 0.26 -15.98 -7.26
C PHE A 44 0.48 -17.46 -7.01
N GLN A 45 -0.52 -18.17 -6.46
CA GLN A 45 -0.42 -19.61 -6.20
C GLN A 45 -0.09 -20.43 -7.46
N ARG A 46 -0.52 -19.96 -8.65
CA ARG A 46 -0.28 -20.64 -9.93
C ARG A 46 1.02 -20.25 -10.62
N THR A 47 1.56 -19.07 -10.35
CA THR A 47 2.66 -18.49 -11.16
C THR A 47 3.89 -18.09 -10.35
N GLY A 48 3.76 -17.85 -9.05
CA GLY A 48 4.81 -17.39 -8.15
C GLY A 48 5.38 -16.00 -8.47
N GLY A 49 4.81 -15.27 -9.44
CA GLY A 49 5.43 -14.08 -10.03
C GLY A 49 4.63 -12.78 -9.89
N VAL A 50 3.59 -12.75 -9.05
CA VAL A 50 2.77 -11.55 -8.83
C VAL A 50 2.71 -11.21 -7.34
N HIS A 51 2.75 -9.92 -7.04
CA HIS A 51 2.43 -9.37 -5.73
C HIS A 51 0.92 -9.12 -5.64
N ASN A 52 0.42 -9.16 -4.41
CA ASN A 52 -0.99 -9.00 -4.12
C ASN A 52 -1.16 -8.14 -2.87
N ALA A 53 -2.22 -7.35 -2.91
CA ALA A 53 -2.52 -6.34 -1.91
C ALA A 53 -4.00 -6.26 -1.65
N ALA A 54 -4.37 -5.91 -0.43
CA ALA A 54 -5.74 -5.65 -0.07
C ALA A 54 -5.88 -4.41 0.81
N LEU A 55 -7.01 -3.72 0.62
CA LEU A 55 -7.53 -2.74 1.57
C LEU A 55 -8.58 -3.43 2.44
N ALA A 56 -8.41 -3.40 3.74
CA ALA A 56 -9.28 -4.06 4.70
C ALA A 56 -9.77 -3.10 5.80
N GLN A 57 -10.94 -3.39 6.35
CA GLN A 57 -11.49 -2.71 7.53
C GLN A 57 -12.00 -3.80 8.48
N GLY A 58 -11.48 -3.83 9.71
CA GLY A 58 -11.73 -4.95 10.61
C GLY A 58 -11.21 -6.27 10.02
N GLU A 59 -12.08 -7.28 9.91
CA GLU A 59 -11.75 -8.60 9.33
C GLU A 59 -12.15 -8.72 7.83
N GLU A 60 -12.65 -7.65 7.22
CA GLU A 60 -13.18 -7.67 5.86
C GLU A 60 -12.24 -7.01 4.84
N ILE A 61 -12.09 -7.65 3.68
CA ILE A 61 -11.34 -7.10 2.54
C ILE A 61 -12.31 -6.38 1.60
N PHE A 62 -12.09 -5.08 1.41
CA PHE A 62 -12.87 -4.22 0.51
C PHE A 62 -12.34 -4.24 -0.90
N ILE A 63 -11.01 -4.10 -1.05
CA ILE A 63 -10.33 -4.06 -2.33
C ILE A 63 -9.25 -5.12 -2.32
N PHE A 64 -9.11 -5.85 -3.42
CA PHE A 64 -8.01 -6.78 -3.67
C PHE A 64 -7.41 -6.49 -5.05
N GLN A 65 -6.10 -6.34 -5.11
CA GLN A 65 -5.36 -6.04 -6.33
C GLN A 65 -4.13 -6.93 -6.47
N GLU A 66 -3.85 -7.36 -7.70
CA GLU A 66 -2.66 -8.13 -8.05
C GLU A 66 -1.90 -7.44 -9.19
N ASP A 67 -0.57 -7.57 -9.16
CA ASP A 67 0.33 -7.04 -10.19
C ASP A 67 1.71 -7.71 -10.12
N ILE A 68 2.50 -7.61 -11.19
CA ILE A 68 3.90 -8.06 -11.18
C ILE A 68 4.75 -7.14 -10.30
N GLY A 69 4.42 -5.84 -10.21
CA GLY A 69 5.11 -4.87 -9.36
C GLY A 69 4.37 -4.55 -8.08
N ARG A 70 5.02 -4.65 -6.91
CA ARG A 70 4.37 -4.33 -5.61
C ARG A 70 3.89 -2.87 -5.50
N HIS A 71 4.54 -1.94 -6.21
CA HIS A 71 4.11 -0.53 -6.19
C HIS A 71 2.81 -0.36 -6.98
N ASN A 72 2.65 -1.11 -8.07
CA ASN A 72 1.45 -1.03 -8.92
C ASN A 72 0.21 -1.52 -8.18
N THR A 73 0.32 -2.56 -7.34
CA THR A 73 -0.84 -3.01 -6.54
C THR A 73 -1.27 -1.94 -5.53
N LEU A 74 -0.33 -1.19 -4.95
CA LEU A 74 -0.65 -0.10 -4.03
C LEU A 74 -1.29 1.07 -4.78
N ASP A 75 -0.72 1.45 -5.93
CA ASP A 75 -1.24 2.54 -6.77
C ASP A 75 -2.64 2.22 -7.29
N LYS A 76 -2.90 0.96 -7.66
CA LYS A 76 -4.24 0.48 -8.03
C LYS A 76 -5.24 0.62 -6.89
N ILE A 77 -4.86 0.22 -5.67
CA ILE A 77 -5.72 0.41 -4.48
C ILE A 77 -5.98 1.90 -4.25
N HIS A 78 -4.94 2.74 -4.29
CA HIS A 78 -5.09 4.17 -4.08
C HIS A 78 -5.97 4.82 -5.16
N GLY A 79 -5.75 4.48 -6.42
CA GLY A 79 -6.55 4.95 -7.54
C GLY A 79 -8.01 4.52 -7.43
N GLN A 80 -8.26 3.28 -7.02
CA GLN A 80 -9.62 2.80 -6.80
C GLN A 80 -10.30 3.52 -5.64
N CYS A 81 -9.62 3.73 -4.50
CA CYS A 81 -10.17 4.54 -3.41
C CYS A 81 -10.52 5.96 -3.83
N PHE A 82 -9.69 6.55 -4.69
CA PHE A 82 -9.93 7.91 -5.20
C PHE A 82 -11.15 7.95 -6.14
N LEU A 83 -11.27 6.99 -7.05
CA LEU A 83 -12.36 6.93 -8.02
C LEU A 83 -13.72 6.57 -7.39
N GLU A 84 -13.70 5.70 -6.37
CA GLU A 84 -14.90 5.20 -5.69
C GLU A 84 -15.21 5.98 -4.39
N GLU A 85 -14.46 7.04 -4.10
CA GLU A 85 -14.60 7.86 -2.89
C GLU A 85 -14.59 7.05 -1.58
N ILE A 86 -13.76 6.00 -1.53
CA ILE A 86 -13.66 5.11 -0.38
C ILE A 86 -12.86 5.81 0.74
N PRO A 87 -13.44 5.99 1.95
CA PRO A 87 -12.73 6.52 3.11
C PRO A 87 -11.55 5.64 3.51
N ARG A 88 -10.46 6.23 3.99
CA ARG A 88 -9.19 5.51 4.23
C ARG A 88 -8.75 5.53 5.69
N GLU A 89 -9.36 6.36 6.51
CA GLU A 89 -8.90 6.73 7.85
C GLU A 89 -8.95 5.55 8.84
N ASP A 90 -9.82 4.58 8.59
CA ASP A 90 -10.07 3.40 9.42
C ASP A 90 -9.69 2.08 8.74
N LYS A 91 -8.96 2.15 7.62
CA LYS A 91 -8.61 0.99 6.80
C LYS A 91 -7.13 0.67 6.90
N MET A 92 -6.82 -0.60 6.76
CA MET A 92 -5.46 -1.12 6.74
C MET A 92 -5.13 -1.69 5.37
N ILE A 93 -3.86 -1.56 5.00
CA ILE A 93 -3.31 -2.17 3.80
C ILE A 93 -2.54 -3.42 4.20
N ILE A 94 -2.76 -4.50 3.45
CA ILE A 94 -2.17 -5.81 3.69
C ILE A 94 -1.55 -6.27 2.38
N PHE A 95 -0.32 -6.75 2.44
CA PHE A 95 0.48 -7.09 1.27
C PHE A 95 1.22 -8.41 1.48
N SER A 96 1.45 -9.13 0.39
CA SER A 96 2.32 -10.31 0.32
C SER A 96 3.77 -9.98 0.00
#